data_AF-A0A150X118-F1
#
_entry.id   AF-A0A150X118-F1
#
_cell.length_a   1.000
_cell.length_b   1.000
_cell.length_c   1.000
_cell.angle_alpha   90.00
_cell.angle_beta   90.00
_cell.angle_gamma   90.00
#
_symmetry.space_group_name_H-M   'P 1'
#
loop_
_entity.id
_entity.type
_entity.pdbx_description
1 polymer ?
#
loop_
_entity_poly.entity_id
_entity_poly.type
_entity_poly.pdbx_seq_one_letter_code
_entity_poly.pdbx_strand_id
1 'polypeptide(L)'
;MASKIFIDTDVIIDLLIDRQPHAIAASILFDLADKNELKVYTSSLCFNNVHYILRKELGDRKTRAVIGELLEIVEVLSVSGKDISNAVTSEFKDFEDAIQHSVAISEKGINAIVTRNTKDYKKSKIAVFNSDTYVQMIVNGAR
;
A
#
# COMPACT_ATOMS: atom_id res chain seq x y z
N MET A 1 -15.14 13.18 5.64
CA MET A 1 -14.85 11.72 5.67
C MET A 1 -13.35 11.57 5.52
N ALA A 2 -12.71 10.69 6.29
CA ALA A 2 -11.27 10.41 6.13
C ALA A 2 -10.98 9.95 4.69
N SER A 3 -9.87 10.43 4.12
CA SER A 3 -9.38 10.00 2.81
C SER A 3 -9.11 8.49 2.85
N LYS A 4 -9.42 7.77 1.76
CA LYS A 4 -9.12 6.35 1.61
C LYS A 4 -8.04 6.17 0.56
N ILE A 5 -6.96 5.51 0.92
CA ILE A 5 -5.86 5.21 0.00
C ILE A 5 -5.53 3.75 -0.01
N PHE A 6 -4.96 3.31 -1.11
CA PHE A 6 -4.36 2.01 -1.25
C PHE A 6 -2.83 2.13 -1.16
N ILE A 7 -2.21 1.36 -0.26
CA ILE A 7 -0.77 1.32 -0.08
C ILE A 7 -0.20 0.08 -0.76
N ASP A 8 0.78 0.31 -1.62
CA ASP A 8 1.59 -0.71 -2.27
C ASP A 8 2.55 -1.41 -1.27
N THR A 9 2.91 -2.66 -1.56
CA THR A 9 3.75 -3.53 -0.73
C THR A 9 5.06 -2.86 -0.35
N ASP A 10 5.69 -2.17 -1.29
CA ASP A 10 7.01 -1.55 -1.08
C ASP A 10 6.99 -0.47 0.01
N VAL A 11 5.89 0.27 0.15
CA VAL A 11 5.73 1.32 1.17
C VAL A 11 5.52 0.72 2.56
N ILE A 12 4.80 -0.40 2.65
CA ILE A 12 4.71 -1.17 3.90
C ILE A 12 6.10 -1.67 4.31
N ILE A 13 6.86 -2.21 3.37
CA ILE A 13 8.23 -2.65 3.66
C ILE A 13 9.09 -1.47 4.12
N ASP A 14 8.99 -0.32 3.47
CA ASP A 14 9.73 0.89 3.85
C ASP A 14 9.52 1.25 5.32
N LEU A 15 8.28 1.18 5.81
CA LEU A 15 7.94 1.37 7.22
C LEU A 15 8.59 0.28 8.09
N LEU A 16 8.31 -0.98 7.79
CA LEU A 16 8.58 -2.09 8.72
C LEU A 16 10.08 -2.36 8.95
N ILE A 17 10.94 -1.99 7.99
CA ILE A 17 12.39 -2.19 8.11
C ILE A 17 13.18 -0.87 8.19
N ASP A 18 12.50 0.26 8.41
CA ASP A 18 13.11 1.60 8.43
C ASP A 18 13.99 1.87 7.20
N ARG A 19 13.46 1.60 6.00
CA ARG A 19 14.21 1.75 4.74
C ARG A 19 14.33 3.22 4.33
N GLN A 20 15.44 3.84 4.71
CA GLN A 20 15.74 5.22 4.36
C GLN A 20 16.01 5.39 2.84
N PRO A 21 15.60 6.52 2.22
CA PRO A 21 14.93 7.69 2.84
C PRO A 21 13.39 7.58 2.94
N HIS A 22 12.80 6.48 2.49
CA HIS A 22 11.34 6.36 2.30
C HIS A 22 10.54 6.12 3.59
N ALA A 23 11.20 5.57 4.61
CA ALA A 23 10.57 5.23 5.88
C ALA A 23 9.90 6.41 6.60
N ILE A 24 10.46 7.62 6.48
CA ILE A 24 9.91 8.81 7.15
C ILE A 24 8.51 9.13 6.62
N ALA A 25 8.37 9.23 5.29
CA ALA A 25 7.09 9.53 4.67
C ALA A 25 6.09 8.38 4.88
N ALA A 26 6.55 7.12 4.84
CA ALA A 26 5.71 5.98 5.16
C ALA A 26 5.18 6.07 6.61
N SER A 27 6.05 6.29 7.60
CA SER A 27 5.68 6.43 9.01
C SER A 27 4.59 7.48 9.22
N ILE A 28 4.67 8.64 8.56
CA ILE A 28 3.62 9.67 8.66
C ILE A 28 2.26 9.15 8.17
N LEU A 29 2.21 8.38 7.08
CA LEU A 29 0.95 7.81 6.57
C LEU A 29 0.33 6.82 7.56
N PHE A 30 1.14 5.97 8.17
CA PHE A 30 0.67 4.97 9.13
C PHE A 30 0.32 5.59 10.49
N ASP A 31 1.01 6.64 10.92
CA ASP A 31 0.63 7.45 12.09
C ASP A 31 -0.76 8.09 11.93
N LEU A 32 -1.06 8.60 10.73
CA LEU A 32 -2.38 9.16 10.42
C LEU A 32 -3.45 8.08 10.35
N ALA A 33 -3.08 6.87 9.91
CA ALA A 33 -3.97 5.72 9.89
C ALA A 33 -4.34 5.26 11.30
N ASP A 34 -3.34 5.13 12.18
CA ASP A 34 -3.52 4.80 13.60
C ASP A 34 -4.42 5.82 14.33
N LYS A 35 -4.26 7.11 14.00
CA LYS A 35 -5.11 8.21 14.51
C LYS A 35 -6.50 8.29 13.87
N ASN A 36 -6.84 7.38 12.96
CA ASN A 36 -8.10 7.37 12.19
C ASN A 36 -8.33 8.63 11.32
N GLU A 37 -7.28 9.37 10.99
CA GLU A 37 -7.32 10.56 10.13
C GLU A 37 -7.22 10.18 8.63
N LEU A 38 -6.67 9.00 8.34
CA LEU A 38 -6.50 8.41 7.02
C LEU A 38 -6.94 6.94 7.06
N LYS A 39 -7.67 6.46 6.05
CA LYS A 39 -7.97 5.03 5.93
C LYS A 39 -6.99 4.39 4.95
N VAL A 40 -6.17 3.48 5.44
CA VAL A 40 -5.18 2.75 4.66
C VAL A 40 -5.70 1.37 4.30
N TYR A 41 -5.73 1.08 3.01
CA TYR A 41 -6.08 -0.22 2.45
C TYR A 41 -4.84 -0.85 1.80
N THR A 42 -4.75 -2.17 1.78
CA THR A 42 -3.79 -2.92 0.95
C THR A 42 -4.40 -4.25 0.52
N SER A 43 -3.73 -5.00 -0.38
CA SER A 43 -4.22 -6.31 -0.80
C SER A 43 -3.76 -7.44 0.13
N SER A 44 -4.50 -8.55 0.15
CA SER A 44 -4.08 -9.78 0.81
C SER A 44 -2.78 -10.36 0.22
N LEU A 45 -2.47 -10.06 -1.05
CA LEU A 45 -1.22 -10.45 -1.70
C LEU A 45 0.00 -9.77 -1.05
N CYS A 46 -0.16 -8.52 -0.61
CA CYS A 46 0.89 -7.76 0.05
C CYS A 46 1.53 -8.54 1.21
N PHE A 47 0.72 -9.20 2.04
CA PHE A 47 1.20 -9.93 3.22
C PHE A 47 2.10 -11.12 2.89
N ASN A 48 1.88 -11.79 1.75
CA ASN A 48 2.78 -12.84 1.29
C ASN A 48 4.16 -12.26 0.94
N ASN A 49 4.18 -11.11 0.26
CA ASN A 49 5.41 -10.44 -0.17
C ASN A 49 6.16 -9.84 1.03
N VAL A 50 5.46 -9.17 1.93
CA VAL A 50 6.00 -8.67 3.21
C VAL A 50 6.60 -9.82 4.01
N HIS A 51 5.86 -10.92 4.23
CA HIS A 51 6.40 -12.06 4.96
C HIS A 51 7.65 -12.64 4.29
N TYR A 52 7.61 -12.83 2.97
CA TYR A 52 8.72 -13.39 2.20
C TYR A 52 10.00 -12.56 2.30
N ILE A 53 9.88 -11.23 2.30
CA ILE A 53 11.02 -10.31 2.40
C ILE A 53 11.52 -10.23 3.83
N LEU A 54 10.63 -9.96 4.79
CA LEU A 54 11.02 -9.70 6.19
C LEU A 54 11.52 -10.95 6.92
N ARG A 55 11.07 -12.15 6.55
CA ARG A 55 11.51 -13.39 7.22
C ARG A 55 13.02 -13.63 7.13
N LYS A 56 13.69 -13.10 6.10
CA LYS A 56 15.14 -13.23 5.93
C LYS A 56 15.91 -12.34 6.90
N GLU A 57 15.36 -11.17 7.20
CA GLU A 57 15.98 -10.16 8.07
C GLU A 57 15.62 -10.38 9.55
N LEU A 58 14.35 -10.67 9.85
CA LEU A 58 13.82 -10.71 11.22
C LEU A 58 13.62 -12.13 11.77
N GLY A 59 13.52 -13.13 10.89
CA GLY A 59 13.07 -14.48 11.23
C GLY A 59 11.55 -14.59 11.39
N ASP A 60 11.00 -15.79 11.12
CA ASP A 60 9.54 -16.01 10.97
C ASP A 60 8.71 -15.51 12.15
N ARG A 61 9.13 -15.80 13.40
CA ARG A 61 8.38 -15.41 14.59
C ARG A 61 8.22 -13.88 14.70
N LYS A 62 9.31 -13.13 14.49
CA LYS A 62 9.27 -11.67 14.55
C LYS A 62 8.48 -11.09 13.38
N THR A 63 8.65 -11.64 12.17
CA THR A 63 7.90 -11.23 10.99
C THR A 63 6.39 -11.37 11.20
N ARG A 64 5.92 -12.49 11.79
CA ARG A 64 4.49 -12.67 12.11
C ARG A 64 3.98 -11.68 13.16
N ALA A 65 4.80 -11.34 14.16
CA ALA A 65 4.42 -10.35 15.18
C ALA A 65 4.22 -8.96 14.53
N VAL A 66 5.18 -8.52 13.71
CA VAL A 66 5.10 -7.23 12.99
C VAL A 66 3.93 -7.19 12.01
N ILE A 67 3.64 -8.29 11.31
CA ILE A 67 2.43 -8.40 10.47
C ILE A 67 1.15 -8.27 11.32
N GLY A 68 1.14 -8.84 12.53
CA GLY A 68 0.04 -8.70 13.47
C GLY A 68 -0.23 -7.24 13.84
N GLU A 69 0.82 -6.48 14.17
CA GLU A 69 0.74 -5.05 14.46
C GLU A 69 0.24 -4.25 13.25
N LEU A 70 0.72 -4.57 12.04
CA LEU A 70 0.27 -3.92 10.81
C LEU A 70 -1.25 -4.10 10.58
N LEU A 71 -1.79 -5.29 10.88
CA LEU A 71 -3.22 -5.60 10.72
C LEU A 71 -4.14 -4.78 11.64
N GLU A 72 -3.61 -4.19 12.71
CA GLU A 72 -4.38 -3.28 13.58
C GLU A 72 -4.58 -1.90 12.94
N ILE A 73 -3.76 -1.55 11.94
CA ILE A 73 -3.69 -0.20 11.34
C ILE A 73 -4.28 -0.18 9.92
N VAL A 74 -4.31 -1.33 9.21
CA VAL A 74 -4.71 -1.39 7.80
C VAL A 74 -5.95 -2.23 7.55
N GLU A 75 -6.71 -1.83 6.53
CA GLU A 75 -7.82 -2.60 5.98
C GLU A 75 -7.31 -3.52 4.86
N VAL A 76 -7.58 -4.82 4.97
CA VAL A 76 -7.10 -5.82 3.99
C VAL A 76 -8.17 -6.16 2.98
N LEU A 77 -7.90 -5.87 1.71
CA LEU A 77 -8.76 -6.23 0.59
C LEU A 77 -8.37 -7.59 0.02
N SER A 78 -9.36 -8.45 -0.21
CA SER A 78 -9.13 -9.77 -0.78
C SER A 78 -8.82 -9.70 -2.27
N VAL A 79 -7.80 -10.43 -2.73
CA VAL A 79 -7.57 -10.65 -4.16
C VAL A 79 -8.55 -11.72 -4.66
N SER A 80 -9.46 -11.33 -5.56
CA SER A 80 -10.45 -12.25 -6.13
C SER A 80 -9.99 -12.81 -7.49
N GLY A 81 -10.66 -13.86 -7.98
CA GLY A 81 -10.43 -14.37 -9.34
C GLY A 81 -10.71 -13.32 -10.42
N LYS A 82 -11.62 -12.36 -10.17
CA LYS A 82 -11.88 -11.24 -11.06
C LYS A 82 -10.66 -10.30 -11.12
N ASP A 83 -10.00 -10.08 -10.00
CA ASP A 83 -8.79 -9.23 -9.96
C ASP A 83 -7.65 -9.85 -10.75
N ILE A 84 -7.48 -11.17 -10.63
CA ILE A 84 -6.52 -11.91 -11.46
C ILE A 84 -6.88 -11.81 -12.95
N SER A 85 -8.15 -12.01 -13.31
CA SER A 85 -8.60 -11.89 -14.71
C SER A 85 -8.37 -10.49 -15.29
N ASN A 86 -8.60 -9.44 -14.50
CA ASN A 86 -8.34 -8.07 -14.89
C ASN A 86 -6.83 -7.83 -15.05
N ALA A 87 -6.01 -8.31 -14.11
CA ALA A 87 -4.56 -8.18 -14.17
C ALA A 87 -3.98 -8.83 -15.42
N VAL A 88 -4.43 -10.04 -15.77
CA VAL A 88 -3.98 -10.80 -16.97
C VAL A 88 -4.25 -10.06 -18.27
N THR A 89 -5.35 -9.30 -18.34
CA THR A 89 -5.76 -8.56 -19.55
C THR A 89 -5.35 -7.08 -19.52
N SER A 90 -4.61 -6.67 -18.48
CA SER A 90 -4.19 -5.29 -18.30
C SER A 90 -2.95 -4.94 -19.12
N GLU A 91 -2.69 -3.63 -19.27
CA GLU A 91 -1.47 -3.12 -19.91
C GLU A 91 -0.34 -2.84 -18.90
N PHE A 92 -0.48 -3.27 -17.64
CA PHE A 92 0.58 -3.15 -16.65
C PHE A 92 1.73 -4.10 -17.01
N LYS A 93 2.96 -3.60 -16.89
CA LYS A 93 4.16 -4.40 -17.16
C LYS A 93 4.45 -5.38 -16.03
N ASP A 94 4.30 -4.91 -14.79
CA ASP A 94 4.44 -5.74 -13.60
C ASP A 94 3.09 -6.34 -13.22
N PHE A 95 3.10 -7.64 -12.91
CA PHE A 95 1.88 -8.38 -12.63
C PHE A 95 1.37 -8.16 -11.21
N GLU A 96 2.25 -7.91 -10.23
CA GLU A 96 1.84 -7.52 -8.90
C GLU A 96 1.10 -6.18 -8.97
N ASP A 97 1.68 -5.18 -9.64
CA ASP A 97 1.05 -3.87 -9.79
C ASP A 97 -0.32 -3.95 -10.49
N ALA A 98 -0.45 -4.84 -11.47
CA ALA A 98 -1.72 -5.12 -12.14
C ALA A 98 -2.79 -5.65 -11.17
N ILE A 99 -2.41 -6.57 -10.28
CA ILE A 99 -3.30 -7.14 -9.26
C ILE A 99 -3.65 -6.07 -8.22
N GLN A 100 -2.65 -5.39 -7.65
CA GLN A 100 -2.82 -4.32 -6.67
C GLN A 100 -3.74 -3.23 -7.22
N HIS A 101 -3.54 -2.82 -8.47
CA HIS A 101 -4.40 -1.87 -9.17
C HIS A 101 -5.83 -2.35 -9.29
N SER A 102 -6.07 -3.59 -9.73
CA SER A 102 -7.42 -4.14 -9.86
C SER A 102 -8.14 -4.16 -8.51
N VAL A 103 -7.45 -4.59 -7.45
CA VAL A 103 -8.00 -4.61 -6.09
C VAL A 103 -8.35 -3.19 -5.64
N ALA A 104 -7.42 -2.24 -5.79
CA ALA A 104 -7.60 -0.85 -5.37
C ALA A 104 -8.82 -0.18 -6.02
N ILE A 105 -9.04 -0.40 -7.32
CA ILE A 105 -10.17 0.21 -8.04
C ILE A 105 -11.51 -0.51 -7.81
N SER A 106 -11.48 -1.72 -7.25
CA SER A 106 -12.69 -2.49 -6.95
C SER A 106 -13.37 -2.01 -5.66
N GLU A 107 -12.59 -1.44 -4.74
CA GLU A 107 -13.08 -0.93 -3.47
C GLU A 107 -13.58 0.51 -3.58
N LYS A 108 -14.77 0.77 -3.01
CA LYS A 108 -15.44 2.05 -3.18
C LYS A 108 -14.81 3.15 -2.34
N GLY A 109 -14.39 4.21 -3.02
CA GLY A 109 -13.92 5.45 -2.41
C GLY A 109 -12.40 5.51 -2.22
N ILE A 110 -11.67 4.44 -2.56
CA ILE A 110 -10.23 4.54 -2.78
C ILE A 110 -10.01 5.36 -4.04
N ASN A 111 -9.32 6.48 -3.92
CA ASN A 111 -9.09 7.42 -5.02
C ASN A 111 -7.60 7.59 -5.37
N ALA A 112 -6.71 7.00 -4.57
CA ALA A 112 -5.27 7.07 -4.76
C ALA A 112 -4.57 5.76 -4.39
N ILE A 113 -3.54 5.42 -5.17
CA ILE A 113 -2.52 4.43 -4.84
C ILE A 113 -1.27 5.19 -4.39
N VAL A 114 -0.67 4.77 -3.28
CA VAL A 114 0.64 5.24 -2.84
C VAL A 114 1.64 4.12 -3.00
N THR A 115 2.67 4.37 -3.81
CA THR A 115 3.72 3.42 -4.19
C THR A 115 5.07 4.11 -4.18
N ARG A 116 6.16 3.36 -4.00
CA ARG A 116 7.51 3.90 -4.20
C ARG A 116 7.75 4.28 -5.67
N ASN A 117 7.21 3.52 -6.61
CA ASN A 117 7.50 3.62 -8.04
C ASN A 117 6.28 4.01 -8.87
N THR A 118 5.94 5.31 -8.88
CA THR A 118 4.78 5.82 -9.63
C THR A 118 4.82 5.54 -11.13
N LYS A 119 6.00 5.28 -11.71
CA LYS A 119 6.19 4.96 -13.13
C LYS A 119 5.63 3.60 -13.53
N ASP A 120 5.47 2.68 -12.58
CA ASP A 120 4.95 1.34 -12.85
C ASP A 120 3.41 1.36 -12.94
N TYR A 121 2.79 2.39 -12.36
CA TYR A 121 1.35 2.64 -12.38
C TYR A 121 0.87 3.61 -13.46
N LYS A 122 1.61 3.77 -14.57
CA LYS A 122 1.22 4.66 -15.69
C LYS A 122 -0.16 4.36 -16.29
N LYS A 123 -0.66 3.15 -16.12
CA LYS A 123 -1.95 2.67 -16.62
C LYS A 123 -3.06 2.71 -15.55
N SER A 124 -2.76 3.29 -14.38
CA SER A 124 -3.72 3.42 -13.30
C SER A 124 -4.91 4.29 -13.70
N LYS A 125 -6.10 3.84 -13.29
CA LYS A 125 -7.38 4.55 -13.43
C LYS A 125 -7.67 5.51 -12.26
N ILE A 126 -6.86 5.46 -11.21
CA ILE A 126 -6.95 6.33 -10.02
C ILE A 126 -5.61 7.03 -9.80
N ALA A 127 -5.61 8.09 -8.98
CA ALA A 127 -4.41 8.88 -8.76
C ALA A 127 -3.27 8.02 -8.19
N VAL A 128 -2.02 8.39 -8.49
CA VAL A 128 -0.84 7.65 -8.05
C VAL A 128 0.14 8.65 -7.46
N PHE A 129 0.63 8.37 -6.26
CA PHE A 129 1.59 9.20 -5.55
C PHE A 129 2.72 8.34 -5.00
N ASN A 130 3.88 8.95 -4.76
CA ASN A 130 4.79 8.42 -3.77
C ASN A 130 4.43 8.96 -2.38
N SER A 131 4.96 8.32 -1.35
CA SER A 131 4.66 8.67 0.05
C SER A 131 4.92 10.14 0.33
N ASP A 132 6.08 10.67 -0.08
CA ASP A 132 6.44 12.08 0.13
C ASP A 132 5.42 13.05 -0.49
N THR A 133 5.05 12.81 -1.75
CA THR A 133 4.11 13.67 -2.49
C THR A 133 2.72 13.59 -1.87
N TYR A 134 2.27 12.39 -1.45
CA TYR A 134 0.98 12.24 -0.80
C TYR A 134 0.94 12.97 0.54
N VAL A 135 1.99 12.81 1.37
CA VAL A 135 2.14 13.51 2.66
C VAL A 135 2.13 15.03 2.46
N GLN A 136 2.86 15.56 1.48
CA GLN A 136 2.83 16.99 1.18
C GLN A 136 1.44 17.47 0.75
N MET A 137 0.73 16.70 -0.08
CA MET A 137 -0.62 17.04 -0.54
C MET A 137 -1.60 17.15 0.63
N ILE A 138 -1.59 16.20 1.56
CA ILE A 138 -2.51 16.22 2.72
C ILE A 138 -2.17 17.35 3.70
N VAL A 139 -0.88 17.63 3.93
CA VAL A 139 -0.44 18.72 4.82
C VAL A 139 -0.82 20.09 4.24
N ASN A 140 -0.66 20.28 2.93
CA ASN A 140 -0.98 21.54 2.26
C ASN A 140 -2.49 21.74 2.03
N GLY A 141 -3.24 20.65 1.83
CA GLY A 141 -4.70 20.69 1.68
C GLY A 141 -5.48 20.86 2.99
N ALA A 142 -4.81 20.76 4.14
CA ALA A 142 -5.39 20.99 5.46
C ALA A 142 -5.31 22.47 5.93
N ARG A 143 -4.85 23.38 5.07
CA ARG A 143 -4.78 24.83 5.31
C ARG A 143 -5.88 25.59 4.57
#